data_AF-A0A8B9XPE6-F1
#
_entry.id   AF-A0A8B9XPE6-F1
#
_cell.length_a   1.000
_cell.length_b   1.000
_cell.length_c   1.000
_cell.angle_alpha   90.00
_cell.angle_beta   90.00
_cell.angle_gamma   90.00
#
_symmetry.space_group_name_H-M   'P 1'
#
loop_
_entity.id
_entity.type
_entity.pdbx_description
1 polymer ?
#
loop_
_entity_poly.entity_id
_entity_poly.type
_entity_poly.pdbx_seq_one_letter_code
_entity_poly.pdbx_strand_id
1 'polypeptide(L)'
;MAELQQPRVQEAVDSMVKSLERENIQKMQGLMFRCSTACCEESQASMQQVHQCIERCHAPLAQAQAPVTSELEKFQDHLAREAGALPLTGSPGRP
;
A
#
# COMPACT_ATOMS: atom_id res chain seq x y z
N MET A 1 17.38 8.16 -24.67
CA MET A 1 16.49 9.10 -23.94
C MET A 1 15.31 8.40 -23.27
N ALA A 2 14.72 7.35 -23.85
CA ALA A 2 13.64 6.57 -23.21
C ALA A 2 14.13 5.73 -22.00
N GLU A 3 15.36 5.22 -22.03
CA GLU A 3 15.93 4.38 -20.96
C GLU A 3 16.09 5.09 -19.61
N LEU A 4 16.17 6.42 -19.58
CA LEU A 4 16.25 7.22 -18.35
C LEU A 4 14.87 7.60 -17.79
N GLN A 5 13.79 7.42 -18.54
CA GLN A 5 12.44 7.78 -18.07
C GLN A 5 11.81 6.66 -17.23
N GLN A 6 12.04 5.40 -17.59
CA GLN A 6 11.60 4.23 -16.82
C GLN A 6 12.04 4.26 -15.34
N PRO A 7 13.34 4.40 -15.02
CA PRO A 7 13.80 4.36 -13.62
C PRO A 7 13.29 5.55 -12.80
N ARG A 8 13.10 6.73 -13.43
CA ARG A 8 12.57 7.91 -12.75
C ARG A 8 11.09 7.78 -12.39
N VAL A 9 10.30 7.12 -13.24
CA VAL A 9 8.89 6.84 -12.95
C VAL A 9 8.78 5.82 -11.82
N GLN A 10 9.60 4.76 -11.84
CA GLN A 10 9.63 3.77 -10.77
C GLN A 10 10.00 4.41 -9.42
N GLU A 11 11.04 5.24 -9.38
CA GLU A 11 11.46 5.92 -8.15
C GLU A 11 10.37 6.85 -7.59
N ALA A 12 9.65 7.55 -8.46
CA ALA A 12 8.52 8.39 -8.06
C ALA A 12 7.36 7.57 -7.48
N VAL A 13 7.07 6.41 -8.07
CA VAL A 13 6.05 5.47 -7.57
C VAL A 13 6.46 4.91 -6.22
N ASP A 14 7.70 4.45 -6.06
CA ASP A 14 8.22 3.93 -4.79
C ASP A 14 8.18 5.00 -3.69
N SER A 15 8.52 6.24 -4.01
CA SER A 15 8.42 7.38 -3.08
C SER A 15 6.98 7.65 -2.65
N MET A 16 6.04 7.58 -3.59
CA MET A 16 4.61 7.74 -3.31
C MET A 16 4.08 6.59 -2.42
N VAL A 17 4.44 5.35 -2.71
CA VAL A 17 4.05 4.17 -1.91
C VAL A 17 4.55 4.32 -0.47
N LYS A 18 5.83 4.65 -0.29
CA LYS A 18 6.44 4.87 1.03
C LYS A 18 5.76 6.00 1.80
N SER A 19 5.40 7.08 1.12
CA SER A 19 4.68 8.21 1.73
C SER A 19 3.29 7.77 2.18
N LEU A 20 2.55 7.06 1.33
CA LEU A 20 1.22 6.55 1.65
C LEU A 20 1.24 5.59 2.85
N GLU A 21 2.21 4.67 2.90
CA GLU A 21 2.39 3.75 4.03
C GLU A 21 2.68 4.53 5.33
N ARG A 22 3.66 5.44 5.31
CA ARG A 22 4.07 6.21 6.49
C ARG A 22 2.97 7.14 6.99
N GLU A 23 2.28 7.82 6.09
CA GLU A 23 1.33 8.86 6.44
C GLU A 23 -0.05 8.32 6.80
N ASN A 24 -0.41 7.14 6.30
CA ASN A 24 -1.74 6.57 6.50
C ASN A 24 -1.66 5.24 7.25
N ILE A 25 -1.01 4.22 6.69
CA ILE A 25 -1.02 2.85 7.24
C ILE A 25 -0.38 2.81 8.63
N GLN A 26 0.80 3.40 8.81
CA GLN A 26 1.48 3.43 10.11
C GLN A 26 0.68 4.22 11.16
N LYS A 27 0.02 5.31 10.77
CA LYS A 27 -0.86 6.07 11.69
C LYS A 27 -2.07 5.24 12.09
N MET A 28 -2.70 4.55 11.14
CA MET A 28 -3.83 3.66 11.40
C MET A 28 -3.44 2.49 12.30
N GLN A 29 -2.28 1.88 12.07
CA GLN A 29 -1.71 0.86 12.96
C GLN A 29 -1.52 1.41 14.38
N GLY A 30 -0.95 2.61 14.51
CA GLY A 30 -0.79 3.26 15.81
C GLY A 30 -2.11 3.49 16.55
N LEU A 31 -3.17 3.90 15.84
CA LEU A 31 -4.51 4.05 16.41
C LEU A 31 -5.11 2.70 16.82
N MET A 32 -4.99 1.68 15.96
CA MET A 32 -5.45 0.32 16.23
C MET A 32 -4.81 -0.25 17.50
N PHE A 33 -3.49 -0.10 17.66
CA PHE A 33 -2.79 -0.58 18.84
C PHE A 33 -3.22 0.16 20.11
N ARG A 34 -3.33 1.51 20.05
CA ARG A 34 -3.82 2.29 21.20
C ARG A 34 -5.25 1.91 21.61
N CYS A 35 -6.13 1.69 20.63
CA CYS A 35 -7.49 1.20 20.86
C CYS A 35 -7.47 -0.18 21.53
N SER A 36 -6.63 -1.09 21.04
CA SER A 36 -6.51 -2.45 21.60
C SER A 36 -5.99 -2.42 23.04
N THR A 37 -5.02 -1.55 23.36
CA THR A 37 -4.54 -1.36 24.73
C THR A 37 -5.66 -0.86 25.65
N ALA A 38 -6.44 0.14 25.21
CA ALA A 38 -7.57 0.64 25.98
C ALA A 38 -8.64 -0.45 26.23
N CYS A 39 -8.88 -1.34 25.25
CA CYS A 39 -9.76 -2.50 25.44
C CYS A 39 -9.25 -3.45 26.53
N CYS A 40 -7.93 -3.64 26.65
CA CYS A 40 -7.32 -4.53 27.64
C CYS A 40 -7.25 -3.92 29.05
N GLU A 41 -7.25 -2.58 29.15
CA GLU A 41 -7.23 -1.86 30.44
C GLU A 41 -8.60 -1.83 31.12
N GLU A 42 -9.68 -2.13 30.38
CA GLU A 42 -11.03 -2.19 30.92
C GLU A 42 -11.20 -3.36 31.89
N SER A 43 -11.10 -3.04 33.19
CA SER A 43 -11.06 -4.01 34.27
C SER A 43 -12.42 -4.66 34.57
N GLN A 44 -13.52 -4.08 34.09
CA GLN A 44 -14.87 -4.61 34.29
C GLN A 44 -15.35 -5.50 33.13
N ALA A 45 -14.62 -5.51 32.01
CA ALA A 45 -14.98 -6.32 30.85
C ALA A 45 -14.57 -7.78 31.05
N SER A 46 -15.45 -8.70 30.64
CA SER A 46 -15.07 -10.10 30.47
C SER A 46 -14.07 -10.26 29.33
N MET A 47 -13.27 -11.34 29.38
CA MET A 47 -12.32 -11.69 28.32
C MET A 47 -12.97 -11.69 26.92
N GLN A 48 -14.22 -12.17 26.80
CA GLN A 48 -14.91 -12.22 25.50
C GLN A 48 -15.26 -10.83 24.98
N GLN A 49 -15.62 -9.89 25.87
CA GLN A 49 -15.87 -8.49 25.51
C GLN A 49 -14.58 -7.78 25.08
N VAL A 50 -13.46 -8.05 25.76
CA VAL A 50 -12.15 -7.52 25.38
C VAL A 50 -11.75 -7.99 23.99
N HIS A 51 -11.89 -9.29 23.69
CA HIS A 51 -11.60 -9.82 22.35
C HIS A 51 -12.45 -9.15 21.26
N GLN A 52 -13.76 -9.01 21.50
CA GLN A 52 -14.65 -8.37 20.53
C GLN A 52 -14.35 -6.87 20.36
N CYS A 53 -13.86 -6.20 21.41
CA CYS A 53 -13.37 -4.82 21.34
C CYS A 53 -12.13 -4.72 20.45
N ILE A 54 -11.15 -5.61 20.64
CA ILE A 54 -9.92 -5.66 19.83
C ILE A 54 -10.24 -5.93 18.36
N GLU A 55 -11.13 -6.87 18.05
CA GLU A 55 -11.55 -7.13 16.66
C GLU A 55 -12.11 -5.87 15.98
N ARG A 56 -12.90 -5.07 16.71
CA ARG A 56 -13.42 -3.78 16.21
C ARG A 56 -12.31 -2.76 15.99
N CYS A 57 -11.27 -2.73 16.83
CA CYS A 57 -10.11 -1.86 16.64
C CYS A 57 -9.31 -2.21 15.37
N HIS A 58 -9.31 -3.48 14.95
CA HIS A 58 -8.55 -3.96 13.78
C HIS A 58 -9.31 -3.79 12.46
N ALA A 59 -10.64 -3.80 12.51
CA ALA A 59 -11.48 -3.73 11.31
C ALA A 59 -11.19 -2.54 10.38
N PRO A 60 -10.95 -1.29 10.85
CA PRO A 60 -10.64 -0.17 9.98
C PRO A 60 -9.31 -0.33 9.24
N LEU A 61 -8.28 -0.88 9.90
CA LEU A 61 -6.99 -1.13 9.28
C LEU A 61 -7.10 -2.22 8.21
N ALA A 62 -7.80 -3.32 8.50
CA ALA A 62 -8.03 -4.38 7.54
C ALA A 62 -8.79 -3.89 6.29
N GLN A 63 -9.78 -3.01 6.49
CA GLN A 63 -10.55 -2.40 5.39
C GLN A 63 -9.71 -1.46 4.53
N ALA A 64 -8.71 -0.78 5.10
CA ALA A 64 -7.86 0.14 4.33
C ALA A 64 -6.64 -0.56 3.69
N GLN A 65 -6.05 -1.54 4.38
CA GLN A 65 -4.77 -2.11 3.97
C GLN A 65 -4.88 -2.97 2.69
N ALA A 66 -5.89 -3.83 2.58
CA ALA A 66 -6.04 -4.70 1.40
C ALA A 66 -6.35 -3.93 0.09
N PRO A 67 -7.28 -2.96 0.07
CA PRO A 67 -7.53 -2.17 -1.14
C PRO A 67 -6.33 -1.31 -1.54
N VAL A 68 -5.66 -0.68 -0.58
CA VAL A 68 -4.48 0.16 -0.86
C VAL A 68 -3.38 -0.66 -1.52
N THR A 69 -3.05 -1.84 -0.98
CA THR A 69 -2.04 -2.71 -1.59
C THR A 69 -2.46 -3.16 -2.99
N SER A 70 -3.73 -3.59 -3.16
CA SER A 70 -4.22 -4.05 -4.46
C SER A 70 -4.22 -2.96 -5.54
N GLU A 71 -4.59 -1.73 -5.20
CA GLU A 71 -4.58 -0.62 -6.15
C GLU A 71 -3.14 -0.21 -6.52
N LEU A 72 -2.21 -0.25 -5.57
CA LEU A 72 -0.79 0.02 -5.83
C LEU A 72 -0.14 -1.05 -6.69
N GLU A 73 -0.47 -2.33 -6.49
CA GLU A 73 -0.04 -3.43 -7.36
C GLU A 73 -0.54 -3.22 -8.79
N LYS A 74 -1.85 -2.98 -8.96
CA LYS A 74 -2.43 -2.68 -10.28
C LYS A 74 -1.75 -1.47 -10.92
N PHE A 75 -1.52 -0.40 -10.18
CA PHE A 75 -0.88 0.79 -10.71
C PHE A 75 0.54 0.50 -11.23
N GLN A 76 1.32 -0.30 -10.49
CA GLN A 76 2.64 -0.75 -10.92
C GLN A 76 2.59 -1.67 -12.14
N ASP A 77 1.65 -2.62 -12.19
CA ASP A 77 1.43 -3.50 -13.35
C ASP A 77 1.08 -2.70 -14.61
N HIS A 78 0.22 -1.69 -14.48
CA HIS A 78 -0.11 -0.78 -15.57
C HIS A 78 1.12 -0.02 -16.08
N LEU A 79 1.93 0.54 -15.18
CA LEU A 79 3.15 1.26 -15.56
C LEU A 79 4.18 0.34 -16.22
N ALA A 80 4.36 -0.89 -15.72
CA ALA A 80 5.27 -1.87 -16.30
C ALA A 80 4.87 -2.25 -17.74
N ARG A 81 3.56 -2.35 -18.01
CA ARG A 81 3.03 -2.66 -19.34
C ARG A 81 3.22 -1.51 -20.33
N GLU A 82 2.90 -0.28 -19.95
CA GLU A 82 3.12 0.91 -20.79
C GLU A 82 4.60 1.13 -21.06
N ALA A 83 5.45 0.86 -20.06
CA ALA A 83 6.90 0.95 -20.19
C ALA A 83 7.50 -0.15 -21.09
N GLY A 84 6.86 -1.32 -21.17
CA GLY A 84 7.24 -2.45 -22.03
C GLY A 84 6.67 -2.39 -23.47
N ALA A 85 5.69 -1.52 -23.73
CA ALA A 85 5.03 -1.36 -25.03
C ALA A 85 5.72 -0.39 -25.99
N LEU A 86 6.95 0.06 -25.69
CA LEU A 86 7.69 0.93 -26.60
C LEU A 86 8.00 0.16 -27.91
N PRO A 87 7.53 0.62 -29.09
CA PRO A 87 7.83 -0.05 -30.33
C PRO A 87 9.34 0.05 -30.57
N LEU A 88 10.01 -1.10 -30.70
CA LEU A 88 11.32 -1.19 -31.34
C LEU A 88 11.16 -0.93 -32.85
N THR A 89 10.64 0.23 -33.26
CA THR A 89 10.68 0.66 -34.67
C THR A 89 12.02 1.35 -34.91
N GLY A 90 13.05 0.52 -35.03
CA GLY A 90 14.36 0.89 -35.53
C GLY A 90 14.81 -0.15 -36.53
N SER A 91 14.24 -0.15 -37.74
CA SER A 91 14.88 -0.80 -38.89
C SER A 91 16.04 0.06 -39.37
N PRO A 92 17.27 -0.48 -39.49
CA PRO A 92 18.19 -0.05 -40.52
C PRO A 92 18.21 -1.09 -41.65
N GLY A 93 18.29 -0.55 -42.87
CA GLY A 93 18.10 -1.26 -44.12
C GLY A 93 19.01 -2.46 -44.36
N ARG A 94 18.44 -3.36 -45.15
CA ARG A 94 19.11 -4.26 -46.09
C ARG A 94 20.15 -3.52 -46.94
N PRO A 95 21.28 -4.18 -47.23
CA PRO A 95 21.68 -4.41 -48.62
C PRO A 95 21.50 -5.88 -49.01
#